data_AF-A0A2N2MRK1-F1
#
_entry.id   AF-A0A2N2MRK1-F1
#
_cell.length_a   1.000
_cell.length_b   1.000
_cell.length_c   1.000
_cell.angle_alpha   90.00
_cell.angle_beta   90.00
_cell.angle_gamma   90.00
#
_symmetry.space_group_name_H-M   'P 1'
#
loop_
_entity.id
_entity.type
_entity.pdbx_description
1 polymer ?
#
loop_
_entity_poly.entity_id
_entity_poly.type
_entity_poly.pdbx_seq_one_letter_code
_entity_poly.pdbx_strand_id
1 'polypeptide(L)'
;MRKIIVIILVMMTLSGCLAFNDSNNNNDAGLFRGLEPKAVVNGYRIYDIVEQNGLPCAEALDFVGMDTQYQYYLSCLRKDQIYLVSSQKTVKLEEAIKEGIVTLQQLYESNIISRMKNE
;
A
#
# COMPACT_ATOMS: atom_id res chain seq x y z
N MET A 1 49.27 -21.26 -35.73
CA MET A 1 47.99 -20.84 -36.34
C MET A 1 46.90 -20.99 -35.30
N ARG A 2 46.02 -19.98 -35.22
CA ARG A 2 45.04 -19.73 -34.15
C ARG A 2 44.08 -20.91 -33.93
N LYS A 3 43.75 -21.23 -32.67
CA LYS A 3 42.45 -21.82 -32.33
C LYS A 3 41.87 -21.05 -31.15
N ILE A 4 40.77 -20.38 -31.46
CA ILE A 4 40.02 -19.44 -30.65
C ILE A 4 39.21 -20.24 -29.62
N ILE A 5 39.26 -19.80 -28.36
CA ILE A 5 38.39 -20.26 -27.29
C ILE A 5 37.01 -19.65 -27.54
N VAL A 6 35.99 -20.49 -27.73
CA VAL A 6 34.59 -20.05 -27.86
C VAL A 6 33.93 -20.23 -26.49
N ILE A 7 33.79 -19.13 -25.73
CA ILE A 7 32.96 -19.08 -24.52
C ILE A 7 31.55 -18.73 -24.99
N ILE A 8 30.62 -19.67 -24.89
CA ILE A 8 29.20 -19.43 -25.13
C ILE A 8 28.61 -18.91 -23.81
N LEU A 9 28.38 -17.60 -23.75
CA LEU A 9 27.69 -16.93 -22.66
C LEU A 9 26.19 -16.92 -22.97
N VAL A 10 25.43 -17.85 -22.38
CA VAL A 10 23.96 -17.89 -22.50
C VAL A 10 23.39 -16.91 -21.47
N MET A 11 23.21 -15.65 -21.87
CA MET A 11 22.36 -14.72 -21.14
C MET A 11 20.90 -15.01 -21.51
N MET A 12 20.20 -15.77 -20.67
CA MET A 12 18.74 -15.77 -20.64
C MET A 12 18.27 -14.60 -19.80
N THR A 13 18.23 -13.40 -20.37
CA THR A 13 17.30 -12.39 -19.86
C THR A 13 15.93 -12.76 -20.41
N LEU A 14 15.11 -13.42 -19.59
CA LEU A 14 13.69 -13.54 -19.88
C LEU A 14 13.10 -12.13 -19.79
N SER A 15 13.05 -11.45 -20.94
CA SER A 15 12.20 -10.30 -21.18
C SER A 15 10.75 -10.78 -21.13
N GLY A 16 10.21 -10.83 -19.93
CA GLY A 16 8.77 -10.84 -19.68
C GLY A 16 8.36 -9.46 -19.20
N CYS A 17 8.25 -8.49 -20.12
CA CYS A 17 7.38 -7.35 -19.85
C CYS A 17 5.96 -7.90 -19.80
N LEU A 18 5.48 -8.25 -18.61
CA LEU A 18 4.06 -8.35 -18.37
C LEU A 18 3.52 -6.93 -18.58
N ALA A 19 2.87 -6.72 -19.73
CA ALA A 19 1.96 -5.62 -19.91
C ALA A 19 0.83 -5.81 -18.90
N PHE A 20 1.00 -5.23 -17.71
CA PHE A 20 -0.12 -5.00 -16.81
C PHE A 20 -1.02 -4.01 -17.54
N ASN A 21 -2.14 -4.54 -18.04
CA ASN A 21 -3.27 -3.75 -18.49
C ASN A 21 -3.90 -3.15 -17.22
N ASP A 22 -3.29 -2.06 -16.74
CA ASP A 22 -3.86 -1.26 -15.67
C ASP A 22 -5.07 -0.53 -16.25
N SER A 23 -6.25 -1.04 -15.92
CA SER A 23 -7.53 -0.40 -16.21
C SER A 23 -7.65 0.83 -15.32
N ASN A 24 -6.85 1.86 -15.65
CA ASN A 24 -6.77 3.10 -14.92
C ASN A 24 -8.06 3.90 -15.13
N ASN A 25 -8.96 3.77 -14.16
CA ASN A 25 -10.15 4.59 -14.05
C ASN A 25 -9.68 6.00 -13.66
N ASN A 26 -9.61 6.90 -14.64
CA ASN A 26 -9.05 8.27 -14.53
C ASN A 26 -9.84 9.24 -13.60
N ASN A 27 -10.42 8.77 -12.49
CA ASN A 27 -11.29 9.56 -11.61
C ASN A 27 -10.72 9.78 -10.20
N ASP A 28 -9.58 9.18 -9.84
CA ASP A 28 -9.03 9.25 -8.47
C ASP A 28 -8.44 10.61 -8.10
N ALA A 29 -8.05 11.43 -9.08
CA ALA A 29 -7.45 12.74 -8.82
C ALA A 29 -8.41 13.70 -8.08
N GLY A 30 -9.72 13.51 -8.23
CA GLY A 30 -10.72 14.30 -7.52
C GLY A 30 -10.84 13.93 -6.05
N LEU A 31 -10.62 12.66 -5.69
CA LEU A 31 -10.86 12.13 -4.35
C LEU A 31 -9.93 12.76 -3.30
N PHE A 32 -8.69 13.07 -3.70
CA PHE A 32 -7.65 13.61 -2.81
C PHE A 32 -7.50 15.13 -2.89
N ARG A 33 -8.34 15.80 -3.69
CA ARG A 33 -8.18 17.23 -3.97
C ARG A 33 -8.34 18.06 -2.69
N GLY A 34 -7.31 18.81 -2.35
CA GLY A 34 -7.29 19.67 -1.16
C GLY A 34 -6.91 18.94 0.14
N LEU A 35 -6.56 17.66 0.06
CA LEU A 35 -6.06 16.89 1.20
C LEU A 35 -4.52 16.86 1.18
N GLU A 36 -3.90 17.06 2.34
CA GLU A 36 -2.51 16.73 2.58
C GLU A 36 -2.38 15.26 2.99
N PRO A 37 -1.30 14.55 2.63
CA PRO A 37 -1.15 13.15 3.05
C PRO A 37 -0.95 13.04 4.57
N LYS A 38 -1.60 12.06 5.21
CA LYS A 38 -1.41 11.78 6.64
C LYS A 38 -0.02 11.24 6.96
N ALA A 39 0.54 10.47 6.03
CA ALA A 39 1.87 9.91 6.14
C ALA A 39 2.44 9.63 4.75
N VAL A 40 3.76 9.45 4.69
CA VAL A 40 4.46 8.96 3.50
C VAL A 40 5.28 7.74 3.89
N VAL A 41 4.96 6.59 3.32
CA VAL A 41 5.62 5.30 3.61
C VAL A 41 6.02 4.66 2.29
N ASN A 42 7.30 4.28 2.15
CA ASN A 42 7.84 3.64 0.95
C ASN A 42 7.51 4.39 -0.37
N GLY A 43 7.43 5.73 -0.33
CA GLY A 43 7.07 6.56 -1.49
C GLY A 43 5.56 6.65 -1.80
N TYR A 44 4.71 6.00 -0.99
CA TYR A 44 3.26 6.13 -1.07
C TYR A 44 2.76 7.18 -0.08
N ARG A 45 1.91 8.07 -0.57
CA ARG A 45 1.16 9.04 0.24
C ARG A 45 -0.10 8.36 0.75
N ILE A 46 -0.31 8.38 2.07
CA ILE A 46 -1.46 7.74 2.70
C ILE A 46 -2.55 8.79 2.95
N TYR A 47 -3.77 8.48 2.53
CA TYR A 47 -4.95 9.32 2.72
C TYR A 47 -6.03 8.52 3.45
N ASP A 48 -6.66 9.15 4.43
CA ASP A 48 -7.83 8.62 5.14
C ASP A 48 -9.01 9.55 4.83
N ILE A 49 -9.83 9.15 3.86
CA ILE A 49 -10.86 10.03 3.31
C ILE A 49 -11.93 10.36 4.35
N VAL A 50 -12.26 9.41 5.23
CA VAL A 50 -13.29 9.60 6.26
C VAL A 50 -12.78 10.58 7.31
N GLU A 51 -11.59 10.36 7.86
CA GLU A 51 -11.06 11.20 8.92
C GLU A 51 -10.73 12.61 8.41
N GLN A 52 -10.07 12.73 7.26
CA GLN A 52 -9.58 14.00 6.75
C GLN A 52 -10.69 14.92 6.24
N ASN A 53 -11.81 14.36 5.77
CA ASN A 53 -12.99 15.15 5.41
C ASN A 53 -13.99 15.30 6.57
N GLY A 54 -13.68 14.79 7.77
CA GLY A 54 -14.58 14.84 8.92
C GLY A 54 -15.92 14.13 8.67
N LEU A 55 -15.91 13.06 7.88
CA LEU A 55 -17.12 12.30 7.58
C LEU A 55 -17.55 11.47 8.80
N PRO A 56 -18.86 11.24 8.99
CA PRO A 56 -19.34 10.34 10.04
C PRO A 56 -18.71 8.95 9.90
N CYS A 57 -18.32 8.36 11.04
CA CYS A 57 -17.77 7.02 11.08
C CYS A 57 -18.40 6.20 12.21
N ALA A 58 -18.76 4.95 11.92
CA ALA A 58 -19.38 4.08 12.91
C ALA A 58 -18.38 3.68 14.00
N GLU A 59 -18.71 3.95 15.27
CA GLU A 59 -17.88 3.66 16.44
C GLU A 59 -17.75 2.14 16.68
N ALA A 60 -16.80 1.52 15.99
CA ALA A 60 -16.38 0.15 16.21
C ALA A 60 -14.92 -0.04 15.77
N LEU A 61 -14.15 -0.83 16.53
CA LEU A 61 -12.77 -1.15 16.12
C LEU A 61 -12.78 -1.93 14.80
N ASP A 62 -12.12 -1.39 13.79
CA ASP A 62 -12.00 -2.03 12.48
C ASP A 62 -10.69 -2.80 12.45
N PHE A 63 -10.78 -4.14 12.44
CA PHE A 63 -9.61 -5.00 12.43
C PHE A 63 -8.87 -4.92 11.09
N VAL A 64 -7.58 -4.59 11.15
CA VAL A 64 -6.71 -4.44 9.99
C VAL A 64 -5.85 -5.69 9.77
N GLY A 65 -5.31 -6.26 10.85
CA GLY A 65 -4.43 -7.42 10.79
C GLY A 65 -3.79 -7.73 12.14
N MET A 66 -2.96 -8.78 12.19
CA MET A 66 -2.20 -9.14 13.39
C MET A 66 -0.81 -9.67 13.03
N ASP A 67 0.11 -9.55 13.97
CA ASP A 67 1.37 -10.28 13.99
C ASP A 67 1.46 -11.18 15.23
N THR A 68 2.65 -11.71 15.50
CA THR A 68 2.86 -12.63 16.64
C THR A 68 2.67 -11.96 18.00
N GLN A 69 2.69 -10.64 18.10
CA GLN A 69 2.66 -9.89 19.35
C GLN A 69 1.45 -8.97 19.48
N TYR A 70 0.87 -8.51 18.35
CA TYR A 70 -0.13 -7.47 18.34
C TYR A 70 -1.25 -7.73 17.32
N GLN A 71 -2.45 -7.25 17.67
CA GLN A 71 -3.55 -7.01 16.76
C GLN A 71 -3.63 -5.51 16.45
N TYR A 72 -3.95 -5.19 15.20
CA TYR A 72 -3.94 -3.82 14.68
C TYR A 72 -5.34 -3.39 14.22
N TYR A 73 -5.69 -2.15 14.52
CA TYR A 73 -7.06 -1.64 14.40
C TYR A 73 -7.12 -0.18 13.96
N LEU A 74 -8.22 0.20 13.30
CA LEU A 74 -8.67 1.59 13.24
C LEU A 74 -9.72 1.85 14.33
N SER A 75 -9.86 3.11 14.73
CA SER A 75 -10.79 3.52 15.79
C SER A 75 -12.28 3.46 15.39
N CYS A 76 -12.58 3.31 14.10
CA CYS A 76 -13.94 3.24 13.56
C CYS A 76 -13.90 2.48 12.21
N LEU A 77 -15.05 2.04 11.70
CA LEU A 77 -15.16 1.27 10.44
C LEU A 77 -14.86 2.14 9.21
N ARG A 78 -13.61 2.12 8.72
CA ARG A 78 -13.17 2.96 7.59
C ARG A 78 -12.00 2.41 6.78
N LYS A 79 -11.57 1.16 7.00
CA LYS A 79 -10.38 0.62 6.32
C LYS A 79 -10.46 0.67 4.79
N ASP A 80 -11.66 0.60 4.23
CA ASP A 80 -11.94 0.64 2.79
C ASP A 80 -11.88 2.05 2.19
N GLN A 81 -11.76 3.07 3.04
CA GLN A 81 -11.62 4.49 2.70
C GLN A 81 -10.21 5.04 2.95
N ILE A 82 -9.24 4.15 3.22
CA ILE A 82 -7.82 4.50 3.32
C ILE A 82 -7.12 4.08 2.03
N TYR A 83 -6.39 5.02 1.43
CA TYR A 83 -5.73 4.87 0.14
C TYR A 83 -4.23 5.16 0.25
N LEU A 84 -3.43 4.39 -0.49
CA LEU A 84 -2.01 4.61 -0.68
C LEU A 84 -1.79 5.02 -2.14
N VAL A 85 -1.25 6.23 -2.33
CA VAL A 85 -1.15 6.87 -3.64
C VAL A 85 0.31 7.13 -3.97
N SER A 86 0.77 6.57 -5.08
CA SER A 86 2.06 6.86 -5.69
C SER A 86 1.87 7.59 -7.02
N SER A 87 2.95 7.84 -7.77
CA SER A 87 2.85 8.33 -9.15
C SER A 87 2.39 7.27 -10.15
N GLN A 88 2.49 5.98 -9.79
CA GLN A 88 2.22 4.87 -10.68
C GLN A 88 0.85 4.24 -10.43
N LYS A 89 0.45 4.13 -9.16
CA LYS A 89 -0.80 3.50 -8.76
C LYS A 89 -1.40 4.08 -7.49
N THR A 90 -2.72 3.97 -7.42
CA THR A 90 -3.54 4.14 -6.22
C THR A 90 -4.03 2.77 -5.80
N VAL A 91 -3.87 2.41 -4.53
CA VAL A 91 -4.36 1.14 -3.97
C VAL A 91 -5.03 1.39 -2.63
N LYS A 92 -5.98 0.52 -2.26
CA LYS A 92 -6.60 0.56 -0.93
C LYS A 92 -5.66 -0.02 0.13
N LEU A 93 -5.86 0.35 1.38
CA LEU A 93 -5.05 -0.11 2.52
C LEU A 93 -4.91 -1.64 2.57
N GLU A 94 -6.02 -2.37 2.47
CA GLU A 94 -6.01 -3.84 2.57
C GLU A 94 -5.19 -4.49 1.44
N GLU A 95 -5.33 -3.97 0.22
CA GLU A 95 -4.54 -4.42 -0.94
C GLU A 95 -3.06 -4.08 -0.76
N ALA A 96 -2.74 -2.89 -0.27
CA ALA A 96 -1.35 -2.49 -0.03
C ALA A 96 -0.66 -3.35 1.03
N ILE A 97 -1.39 -3.77 2.07
CA ILE A 97 -0.88 -4.72 3.07
C ILE A 97 -0.67 -6.09 2.41
N LYS A 98 -1.68 -6.59 1.68
CA LYS A 98 -1.64 -7.89 1.01
C LYS A 98 -0.49 -8.00 -0.01
N GLU A 99 -0.21 -6.92 -0.74
CA GLU A 99 0.88 -6.84 -1.73
C GLU A 99 2.24 -6.55 -1.10
N GLY A 100 2.32 -6.32 0.21
CA GLY A 100 3.57 -5.99 0.90
C GLY A 100 4.13 -4.61 0.57
N ILE A 101 3.30 -3.69 0.06
CA ILE A 101 3.68 -2.29 -0.19
C ILE A 101 3.97 -1.58 1.13
N VAL A 102 3.18 -1.91 2.17
CA VAL A 102 3.35 -1.43 3.54
C VAL A 102 3.16 -2.58 4.52
N THR A 103 3.79 -2.49 5.68
CA THR A 103 3.59 -3.43 6.79
C THR A 103 2.69 -2.83 7.88
N LEU A 104 2.06 -3.68 8.70
CA LEU A 104 1.29 -3.23 9.87
C LEU A 104 2.13 -2.38 10.82
N GLN A 105 3.40 -2.74 11.01
CA GLN A 105 4.33 -1.99 11.85
C GLN A 105 4.60 -0.59 11.29
N GLN A 106 4.81 -0.45 9.97
CA GLN A 106 5.02 0.86 9.34
C GLN A 106 3.77 1.75 9.45
N LEU A 107 2.58 1.16 9.30
CA LEU A 107 1.31 1.88 9.46
C LEU A 107 1.11 2.35 10.90
N TYR A 108 1.48 1.55 11.89
CA TYR A 108 1.43 1.91 13.31
C TYR A 108 2.44 3.02 13.65
N GLU A 109 3.70 2.89 13.21
CA GLU A 109 4.73 3.92 13.42
C GLU A 109 4.38 5.25 12.75
N SER A 110 3.59 5.19 11.68
CA SER A 110 3.05 6.36 10.98
C SER A 110 1.74 6.90 11.58
N ASN A 111 1.29 6.37 12.71
CA ASN A 111 0.03 6.73 13.38
C ASN A 111 -1.23 6.61 12.49
N ILE A 112 -1.22 5.69 11.54
CA ILE A 112 -2.39 5.39 10.69
C ILE A 112 -3.32 4.41 11.39
N ILE A 113 -2.75 3.44 12.09
CA ILE A 113 -3.48 2.40 12.83
C ILE A 113 -2.99 2.32 14.28
N SER A 114 -3.84 1.85 15.16
CA SER A 114 -3.52 1.53 16.55
C SER A 114 -3.21 0.04 16.70
N ARG A 115 -2.62 -0.36 17.83
CA ARG A 115 -2.37 -1.77 18.14
C ARG A 115 -2.68 -2.12 19.60
N MET A 116 -3.03 -3.38 19.83
CA MET A 116 -3.25 -3.98 21.15
C MET A 116 -2.41 -5.26 21.24
N LYS A 117 -1.83 -5.54 22.40
CA LYS A 117 -1.03 -6.76 22.61
C LYS A 117 -1.94 -7.98 22.54
N ASN A 118 -1.48 -9.06 21.91
CA ASN A 118 -2.16 -10.34 21.93
C ASN A 118 -2.27 -10.83 23.38
N GLU A 119 -3.47 -11.30 23.77
CA GLU A 119 -3.73 -11.94 25.06
C GLU A 119 -3.21 -13.38 25.10
#